data_AF-A0AAU0XKT0-F1
#
_entry.id   AF-A0AAU0XKT0-F1
#
_cell.length_a   1.000
_cell.length_b   1.000
_cell.length_c   1.000
_cell.angle_alpha   90.00
_cell.angle_beta   90.00
_cell.angle_gamma   90.00
#
_symmetry.space_group_name_H-M   'P 1'
#
loop_
_entity.id
_entity.type
_entity.pdbx_description
1 polymer ?
#
loop_
_entity_poly.entity_id
_entity_poly.type
_entity_poly.pdbx_seq_one_letter_code
_entity_poly.pdbx_strand_id
1 'polypeptide(L)'
;MCEVLEVREPSLLRYSWQDEDGGEVTEVAYRLEPHGSGTRFTYDHTGFTGAGGFFMAKILGSVRTKMLTTGLPAVLNDLDGQGTLRPENP
;
A
#
# COMPACT_ATOMS: atom_id res chain seq x y z
N MET A 1 -5.70 -8.04 -12.83
CA MET A 1 -4.93 -9.21 -12.36
C MET A 1 -3.96 -8.79 -11.24
N CYS A 2 -3.78 -9.62 -10.21
CA CYS A 2 -2.83 -9.36 -9.11
C CYS A 2 -1.96 -10.60 -8.90
N GLU A 3 -0.65 -10.47 -9.10
CA GLU A 3 0.30 -11.57 -8.94
C GLU A 3 1.42 -11.17 -7.99
N VAL A 4 1.72 -12.03 -7.01
CA VAL A 4 2.83 -11.83 -6.08
C VAL A 4 4.15 -12.06 -6.81
N LEU A 5 5.02 -11.05 -6.81
CA LEU A 5 6.30 -11.07 -7.50
C LEU A 5 7.47 -11.36 -6.55
N GLU A 6 7.38 -10.90 -5.30
CA GLU A 6 8.43 -11.12 -4.28
C GLU A 6 7.86 -10.96 -2.87
N VAL A 7 8.29 -11.83 -1.96
CA VAL A 7 8.03 -11.73 -0.52
C VAL A 7 9.33 -11.95 0.24
N ARG A 8 9.65 -11.03 1.16
CA ARG A 8 10.72 -11.20 2.14
C ARG A 8 10.25 -10.76 3.50
N GLU A 9 9.78 -11.70 4.29
CA GLU A 9 9.21 -11.40 5.61
C GLU A 9 10.27 -10.85 6.58
N PRO A 10 9.92 -9.86 7.43
CA PRO A 10 8.70 -9.03 7.40
C PRO A 10 8.85 -7.76 6.54
N SER A 11 9.93 -7.64 5.76
CA SER A 11 10.43 -6.38 5.19
C SER A 11 9.87 -5.95 3.82
N LEU A 12 9.41 -6.88 2.98
CA LEU A 12 9.02 -6.60 1.59
C LEU A 12 7.85 -7.47 1.14
N LEU A 13 6.87 -6.82 0.50
CA LEU A 13 5.89 -7.43 -0.39
C LEU A 13 5.89 -6.67 -1.73
N ARG A 14 6.07 -7.37 -2.85
CA ARG A 14 5.96 -6.81 -4.20
C ARG A 14 4.99 -7.62 -5.04
N TYR A 15 4.10 -6.96 -5.76
CA TYR A 15 3.09 -7.60 -6.60
C TYR A 15 2.80 -6.77 -7.86
N SER A 16 2.37 -7.44 -8.93
CA SER A 16 1.83 -6.78 -10.12
C SER A 16 0.36 -6.42 -9.89
N TRP A 17 -0.08 -5.34 -10.53
CA TRP A 17 -1.46 -4.89 -10.49
C TRP A 17 -1.91 -4.46 -11.87
N GLN A 18 -3.04 -5.01 -12.30
CA GLN A 18 -3.76 -4.61 -13.49
C GLN A 18 -5.22 -4.46 -13.12
N ASP A 19 -5.88 -3.41 -13.62
CA ASP A 19 -7.31 -3.24 -13.49
C ASP A 19 -8.09 -4.40 -14.16
N GLU A 20 -9.39 -4.47 -13.89
CA GLU A 20 -10.26 -5.51 -14.47
C GLU A 20 -10.54 -5.28 -15.96
N ASP A 21 -10.39 -4.05 -16.44
CA ASP A 21 -10.63 -3.64 -17.82
C ASP A 21 -9.44 -3.94 -18.76
N GLY A 22 -8.35 -4.52 -18.23
CA GLY A 22 -7.19 -4.95 -19.01
C GLY A 22 -6.21 -3.82 -19.35
N GLY A 23 -6.15 -2.79 -18.53
CA GLY A 23 -5.21 -1.67 -18.63
C GLY A 23 -3.74 -2.07 -18.45
N GLU A 24 -2.85 -1.09 -18.36
CA GLU A 24 -1.42 -1.33 -18.20
C GLU A 24 -1.10 -2.09 -16.91
N VAL A 25 -0.17 -3.05 -16.99
CA VAL A 25 0.33 -3.75 -15.81
C VAL A 25 1.27 -2.81 -15.05
N THR A 26 0.93 -2.54 -13.80
CA THR A 26 1.70 -1.74 -12.86
C THR A 26 2.34 -2.64 -11.80
N GLU A 27 3.32 -2.12 -11.06
CA GLU A 27 3.91 -2.83 -9.93
C GLU A 27 3.71 -2.04 -8.64
N VAL A 28 3.43 -2.75 -7.55
CA VAL A 28 3.30 -2.19 -6.21
C VAL A 28 4.32 -2.84 -5.29
N ALA A 29 5.02 -2.04 -4.48
CA ALA A 29 5.96 -2.53 -3.48
C ALA A 29 5.69 -1.89 -2.10
N TYR A 30 5.62 -2.74 -1.08
CA TYR A 30 5.49 -2.38 0.33
C TYR A 30 6.83 -2.67 1.00
N ARG A 31 7.48 -1.64 1.56
CA ARG A 31 8.72 -1.80 2.31
C ARG A 31 8.55 -1.37 3.76
N LEU A 32 8.99 -2.22 4.66
CA LEU A 32 9.01 -1.97 6.10
C LEU A 32 10.46 -1.89 6.58
N GLU A 33 10.79 -0.76 7.19
CA GLU A 33 12.14 -0.48 7.71
C GLU A 33 12.06 -0.06 9.18
N PRO A 34 12.96 -0.56 10.06
CA PRO A 34 13.07 -0.03 11.41
C PRO A 34 13.33 1.48 11.39
N HIS A 35 12.59 2.23 12.21
CA HIS A 35 12.74 3.69 12.27
C HIS A 35 12.44 4.22 13.68
N GLY A 36 13.51 4.42 14.46
CA GLY A 36 13.40 4.81 15.87
C GLY A 36 12.69 3.72 16.68
N SER A 37 11.66 4.11 17.44
CA SER A 37 10.80 3.18 18.17
C SER A 37 9.69 2.55 17.31
N GLY A 38 9.62 2.87 16.02
CA GLY A 38 8.57 2.42 15.12
C GLY A 38 9.09 1.81 13.82
N THR A 39 8.19 1.73 12.84
CA THR A 39 8.48 1.23 11.49
C THR A 39 8.14 2.30 10.47
N ARG A 40 9.05 2.54 9.53
CA ARG A 40 8.75 3.31 8.33
C ARG A 40 8.13 2.37 7.30
N PHE A 41 6.91 2.69 6.89
CA PHE A 41 6.25 2.02 5.78
C PHE A 41 6.33 2.88 4.52
N THR A 42 6.92 2.32 3.46
CA THR A 42 7.01 2.95 2.15
C THR A 42 6.15 2.18 1.15
N TYR A 43 5.25 2.89 0.48
CA TYR A 43 4.40 2.39 -0.60
C TYR A 43 4.90 2.97 -1.92
N ASP A 44 5.34 2.11 -2.83
CA ASP A 44 5.68 2.48 -4.21
C ASP A 44 4.67 1.87 -5.17
N HIS A 45 4.28 2.64 -6.18
CA HIS A 45 3.43 2.17 -7.28
C HIS A 45 3.94 2.75 -8.60
N THR A 46 4.47 1.89 -9.46
CA THR A 46 5.16 2.25 -10.71
C THR A 46 4.52 1.54 -11.90
N GLY A 47 4.94 1.88 -13.12
CA GLY A 47 4.40 1.31 -14.36
C GLY A 47 3.33 2.16 -15.04
N PHE A 48 3.04 3.35 -14.52
CA PHE A 48 2.17 4.31 -15.20
C PHE A 48 2.87 4.93 -16.42
N THR A 49 2.39 4.66 -17.62
CA THR A 49 2.97 5.16 -18.87
C THR A 49 1.98 6.02 -19.68
N GLY A 50 2.51 6.90 -20.53
CA GLY A 50 1.71 7.81 -21.36
C GLY A 50 0.96 8.90 -20.59
N ALA A 51 0.22 9.74 -21.33
CA ALA A 51 -0.53 10.86 -20.75
C ALA A 51 -1.66 10.40 -19.82
N GLY A 52 -2.35 9.31 -20.19
CA GLY A 52 -3.39 8.69 -19.38
C GLY A 52 -2.84 8.11 -18.07
N GLY A 53 -1.71 7.39 -18.14
CA GLY A 53 -1.04 6.87 -16.95
C GLY A 53 -0.55 7.97 -16.01
N PHE A 54 -0.01 9.08 -16.53
CA PHE A 54 0.38 10.22 -15.69
C PHE A 54 -0.80 10.83 -14.93
N PHE A 55 -1.94 11.00 -15.59
CA PHE A 55 -3.15 11.49 -14.93
C PHE A 55 -3.64 10.52 -13.86
N MET A 56 -3.68 9.23 -14.18
CA MET A 56 -4.06 8.17 -13.24
C MET A 56 -3.14 8.13 -12.01
N ALA A 57 -1.83 8.23 -12.20
CA ALA A 57 -0.84 8.28 -11.12
C ALA A 57 -1.12 9.43 -10.14
N LYS A 58 -1.54 10.60 -10.63
CA LYS A 58 -1.91 11.72 -9.76
C LYS A 58 -3.19 11.48 -8.98
N ILE A 59 -4.23 10.94 -9.61
CA ILE A 59 -5.50 10.60 -8.93
C ILE A 59 -5.22 9.59 -7.81
N LEU A 60 -4.56 8.48 -8.16
CA LEU A 60 -4.24 7.42 -7.20
C LEU A 60 -3.30 7.93 -6.11
N GLY A 61 -2.36 8.82 -6.43
CA GLY A 61 -1.47 9.44 -5.45
C GLY A 61 -2.23 10.17 -4.33
N SER A 62 -3.28 10.92 -4.66
CA SER A 62 -4.13 11.60 -3.66
C SER A 62 -4.87 10.59 -2.76
N VAL A 63 -5.47 9.57 -3.37
CA VAL A 63 -6.18 8.50 -2.64
C VAL A 63 -5.23 7.74 -1.71
N ARG A 64 -4.06 7.35 -2.22
CA ARG A 64 -3.02 6.64 -1.44
C ARG A 64 -2.47 7.51 -0.33
N THR A 65 -2.27 8.79 -0.56
CA THR A 65 -1.87 9.73 0.50
C THR A 65 -2.87 9.69 1.65
N LYS A 66 -4.17 9.84 1.37
CA LYS A 66 -5.22 9.76 2.41
C LYS A 66 -5.28 8.40 3.10
N MET A 67 -5.15 7.32 2.34
CA MET A 67 -5.10 5.97 2.91
C MET A 67 -3.92 5.81 3.89
N LEU A 68 -2.73 6.28 3.53
CA LEU A 68 -1.52 6.12 4.34
C LEU A 68 -1.43 7.08 5.53
N THR A 69 -2.01 8.27 5.42
CA THR A 69 -1.94 9.28 6.50
C THR A 69 -3.14 9.28 7.43
N THR A 70 -4.28 8.70 7.03
CA THR A 70 -5.50 8.66 7.84
C THR A 70 -6.01 7.24 8.04
N GLY A 71 -6.25 6.51 6.95
CA GLY A 71 -6.89 5.19 7.03
C GLY A 71 -6.05 4.15 7.77
N LEU A 72 -4.80 3.97 7.35
CA LEU A 72 -3.88 3.01 7.96
C LEU A 72 -3.61 3.35 9.44
N PRO A 73 -3.29 4.61 9.82
CA PRO A 73 -3.16 4.96 11.23
C PRO A 73 -4.41 4.68 12.06
N ALA A 74 -5.62 4.92 11.54
CA ALA A 74 -6.85 4.60 12.25
C ALA A 74 -6.95 3.09 12.55
N VAL A 75 -6.73 2.24 11.55
CA VAL A 75 -6.71 0.78 11.73
C VAL A 75 -5.63 0.36 12.74
N LEU A 76 -4.42 0.92 12.65
CA LEU A 76 -3.34 0.60 13.58
C LEU A 76 -3.65 1.01 15.03
N ASN A 77 -4.38 2.10 15.24
CA ASN A 77 -4.80 2.54 16.58
C ASN A 77 -5.83 1.59 17.21
N ASP A 78 -6.61 0.91 16.38
CA ASP A 78 -7.58 -0.09 16.81
C ASP A 78 -6.95 -1.45 17.07
N LEU A 79 -5.68 -1.66 16.71
CA LEU A 79 -4.95 -2.87 17.06
C LEU A 79 -4.51 -2.86 18.54
N ASP A 80 -4.50 -4.03 19.16
CA ASP A 80 -3.82 -4.26 20.44
C ASP A 80 -2.31 -4.48 20.24
N GLY A 81 -1.59 -4.67 21.35
CA GLY A 81 -0.14 -4.91 21.33
C GLY A 81 0.25 -6.28 20.73
N GLN A 82 -0.69 -7.12 20.32
CA GLN A 82 -0.47 -8.38 19.62
C GLN A 82 -0.86 -8.30 18.15
N GLY A 83 -1.31 -7.12 17.67
CA GLY A 83 -1.74 -6.93 16.29
C GLY A 83 -3.14 -7.46 16.01
N THR A 84 -3.98 -7.65 17.03
CA THR A 84 -5.38 -8.06 16.88
C THR A 84 -6.28 -6.82 16.93
N LEU A 85 -7.27 -6.74 16.04
CA LEU A 85 -8.29 -5.68 16.10
C LEU A 85 -9.06 -5.79 17.41
N ARG A 86 -9.14 -4.68 18.15
CA ARG A 86 -9.97 -4.59 19.35
C ARG A 86 -11.44 -4.76 18.93
N PRO A 87 -12.28 -5.43 19.75
CA PRO A 87 -13.72 -5.46 19.51
C PRO A 87 -14.23 -4.03 19.38
N GLU A 88 -15.07 -3.77 18.39
CA GLU A 88 -15.75 -2.48 18.28
C GLU A 88 -16.51 -2.21 19.57
N ASN A 89 -16.15 -1.11 20.25
CA ASN A 89 -16.90 -0.62 21.39
C ASN A 89 -18.24 -0.10 20.82
N PRO A 90 -19.39 -0.60 21.31
CA PRO A 90 -20.71 -0.16 20.83
C PRO A 90 -20.96 1.33 21.06
#